data_AF-A0AA51MLJ5-F1
#
_entry.id   AF-A0AA51MLJ5-F1
#
_cell.length_a   1.000
_cell.length_b   1.000
_cell.length_c   1.000
_cell.angle_alpha   90.00
_cell.angle_beta   90.00
_cell.angle_gamma   90.00
#
_symmetry.space_group_name_H-M   'P 1'
#
loop_
_entity.id
_entity.type
_entity.pdbx_description
1 polymer ?
#
loop_
_entity_poly.entity_id
_entity_poly.type
_entity_poly.pdbx_seq_one_letter_code
_entity_poly.pdbx_strand_id
1 'polypeptide(L)'
;MLRVDFDEGALARMGVARGADPLWETALSLHLLQNGEEPLVYGPWRREVRGALRRTQLADDVRALMRLCPPTGYFPDFLTPGRGDLDLVDGVDRVRSTPRRRLVAELTRLCGDLRGPVPPAVRWVASGDAAALRWLGGALSRYHAVAVAPYLPVIRARAGEDRARRAEAALSGGAEALLASYAELPGWRRDGTRLAAPYPEPRSLRLGGRPLTLVPAFFCVRTPLALVDESLPPVLVHPLRPAPDWLPRLRAGAARPSVAQLTGPSRARMLESLETPMTTTSLAAALGLAPSTASRHASVLREAGLVATRREGNRVLHRRTALGSALLDGDVQQVGTPGSHASATSMKMLET
;
A
#
# COMPACT_ATOMS: atom_id res chain seq x y z
N MET A 1 -21.66 -12.03 -9.58
CA MET A 1 -20.96 -12.60 -8.41
C MET A 1 -19.68 -13.25 -8.90
N LEU A 2 -18.55 -12.90 -8.30
CA LEU A 2 -17.25 -13.50 -8.57
C LEU A 2 -17.11 -14.76 -7.71
N ARG A 3 -16.58 -15.83 -8.28
CA ARG A 3 -16.24 -17.08 -7.59
C ARG A 3 -14.76 -17.36 -7.79
N VAL A 4 -14.08 -17.73 -6.72
CA VAL A 4 -12.70 -18.23 -6.76
C VAL A 4 -12.73 -19.65 -6.22
N ASP A 5 -12.37 -20.59 -7.07
CA ASP A 5 -12.24 -22.00 -6.72
C ASP A 5 -10.77 -22.28 -6.36
N PHE A 6 -10.53 -22.66 -5.11
CA PHE A 6 -9.21 -23.12 -4.68
C PHE A 6 -9.13 -24.64 -4.90
N ASP A 7 -8.31 -25.02 -5.87
CA ASP A 7 -7.92 -26.41 -6.12
C ASP A 7 -7.03 -26.97 -4.99
N GLU A 8 -6.70 -28.26 -5.08
CA GLU A 8 -5.88 -28.95 -4.08
C GLU A 8 -4.53 -28.23 -3.89
N GLY A 9 -4.31 -27.73 -2.67
CA GLY A 9 -3.12 -26.96 -2.32
C GLY A 9 -3.10 -25.48 -2.77
N ALA A 10 -4.02 -24.99 -3.62
CA ALA A 10 -4.08 -23.56 -3.96
C ALA A 10 -4.41 -22.71 -2.73
N LEU A 11 -5.21 -23.24 -1.82
CA LEU A 11 -5.54 -22.57 -0.56
C LEU A 11 -4.29 -22.26 0.26
N ALA A 12 -3.36 -23.23 0.35
CA ALA A 12 -2.08 -23.05 1.04
C ALA A 12 -1.14 -22.06 0.33
N ARG A 13 -1.35 -21.81 -0.97
CA ARG A 13 -0.59 -20.84 -1.78
C ARG A 13 -1.22 -19.44 -1.80
N MET A 14 -2.29 -19.23 -1.05
CA MET A 14 -2.93 -17.91 -0.93
C MET A 14 -2.02 -16.94 -0.17
N GLY A 15 -1.79 -15.77 -0.76
CA GLY A 15 -0.98 -14.70 -0.18
C GLY A 15 -1.80 -13.47 0.14
N VAL A 16 -1.36 -12.70 1.14
CA VAL A 16 -1.88 -11.37 1.46
C VAL A 16 -0.78 -10.36 1.18
N ALA A 17 -1.09 -9.33 0.37
CA ALA A 17 -0.15 -8.27 0.04
C ALA A 17 0.31 -7.51 1.29
N ARG A 18 1.54 -6.96 1.24
CA ARG A 18 2.15 -6.25 2.39
C ARG A 18 1.40 -4.96 2.76
N GLY A 19 0.71 -4.37 1.81
CA GLY A 19 -0.13 -3.21 2.00
C GLY A 19 -0.92 -2.90 0.73
N ALA A 20 -1.46 -1.68 0.67
CA ALA A 20 -2.12 -1.17 -0.51
C ALA A 20 -1.12 -0.95 -1.66
N ASP A 21 -1.50 -1.36 -2.87
CA ASP A 21 -0.71 -1.16 -4.07
C ASP A 21 -0.92 0.26 -4.64
N PRO A 22 0.16 1.04 -4.91
CA PRO A 22 0.02 2.42 -5.36
C PRO A 22 -0.78 2.61 -6.64
N LEU A 23 -0.64 1.71 -7.62
CA LEU A 23 -1.34 1.85 -8.90
C LEU A 23 -2.78 1.35 -8.82
N TRP A 24 -3.07 0.34 -8.01
CA TRP A 24 -4.46 -0.01 -7.69
C TRP A 24 -5.17 1.14 -6.99
N GLU A 25 -4.57 1.77 -5.98
CA GLU A 25 -5.19 2.93 -5.31
C GLU A 25 -5.40 4.09 -6.29
N THR A 26 -4.47 4.31 -7.21
CA THR A 26 -4.55 5.35 -8.24
C THR A 26 -5.71 5.10 -9.22
N ALA A 27 -5.84 3.87 -9.73
CA ALA A 27 -6.92 3.49 -10.64
C ALA A 27 -8.29 3.57 -9.94
N LEU A 28 -8.38 3.06 -8.70
CA LEU A 28 -9.62 3.03 -7.95
C LEU A 28 -10.04 4.43 -7.46
N SER A 29 -9.09 5.31 -7.13
CA SER A 29 -9.40 6.70 -6.85
C SER A 29 -9.90 7.42 -8.11
N LEU A 30 -9.40 7.09 -9.32
CA LEU A 30 -9.96 7.62 -10.57
C LEU A 30 -11.41 7.17 -10.76
N HIS A 31 -11.73 5.91 -10.49
CA HIS A 31 -13.12 5.42 -10.57
C HIS A 31 -14.03 6.21 -9.61
N LEU A 32 -13.60 6.36 -8.37
CA LEU A 32 -14.36 7.03 -7.33
C LEU A 32 -14.54 8.54 -7.58
N LEU A 33 -13.62 9.16 -8.33
CA LEU A 33 -13.73 10.56 -8.74
C LEU A 33 -14.79 10.76 -9.83
N GLN A 34 -15.04 9.74 -10.64
CA GLN A 34 -16.01 9.70 -11.74
C GLN A 34 -17.41 9.31 -11.28
N ASN A 35 -17.55 8.65 -10.12
CA ASN A 35 -18.84 8.21 -9.60
C ASN A 35 -19.23 8.94 -8.28
N GLY A 36 -20.48 8.73 -7.87
CA GLY A 36 -21.05 9.33 -6.64
C GLY A 36 -21.02 8.42 -5.42
N GLU A 37 -20.28 7.31 -5.48
CA GLU A 37 -20.39 6.24 -4.50
C GLU A 37 -19.83 6.64 -3.13
N GLU A 38 -20.40 6.06 -2.08
CA GLU A 38 -20.02 6.30 -0.68
C GLU A 38 -19.89 7.80 -0.34
N PRO A 39 -20.95 8.62 -0.56
CA PRO A 39 -20.87 10.08 -0.43
C PRO A 39 -20.51 10.55 0.98
N LEU A 40 -20.94 9.82 2.01
CA LEU A 40 -20.60 10.13 3.40
C LEU A 40 -19.11 9.91 3.70
N VAL A 41 -18.49 8.87 3.11
CA VAL A 41 -17.11 8.50 3.38
C VAL A 41 -16.13 9.27 2.49
N TYR A 42 -16.42 9.44 1.20
CA TYR A 42 -15.49 9.98 0.22
C TYR A 42 -15.89 11.34 -0.37
N GLY A 43 -17.05 11.89 0.01
CA GLY A 43 -17.49 13.22 -0.40
C GLY A 43 -16.46 14.33 -0.07
N PRO A 44 -15.96 14.42 1.17
CA PRO A 44 -14.89 15.36 1.53
C PRO A 44 -13.62 15.21 0.69
N TRP A 45 -13.14 13.98 0.51
CA TRP A 45 -11.97 13.67 -0.33
C TRP A 45 -12.16 14.11 -1.78
N ARG A 46 -13.32 13.81 -2.40
CA ARG A 46 -13.62 14.26 -3.77
C ARG A 46 -13.57 15.78 -3.90
N ARG A 47 -14.06 16.52 -2.91
CA ARG A 47 -14.00 18.00 -2.91
C ARG A 47 -12.56 18.50 -2.81
N GLU A 48 -11.74 17.96 -1.90
CA GLU A 48 -10.32 18.31 -1.77
C GLU A 48 -9.56 18.04 -3.08
N VAL A 49 -9.71 16.83 -3.65
CA VAL A 49 -9.00 16.43 -4.87
C VAL A 49 -9.45 17.24 -6.08
N ARG A 50 -10.76 17.46 -6.29
CA ARG A 50 -11.24 18.31 -7.40
C ARG A 50 -10.71 19.74 -7.28
N GLY A 51 -10.62 20.27 -6.06
CA GLY A 51 -10.00 21.58 -5.80
C GLY A 51 -8.51 21.60 -6.12
N ALA A 52 -7.77 20.57 -5.70
CA ALA A 52 -6.34 20.46 -5.94
C ALA A 52 -6.01 20.28 -7.43
N LEU A 53 -6.73 19.44 -8.16
CA LEU A 53 -6.53 19.22 -9.60
C LEU A 53 -6.72 20.49 -10.44
N ARG A 54 -7.62 21.39 -10.02
CA ARG A 54 -7.76 22.71 -10.65
C ARG A 54 -6.56 23.60 -10.38
N ARG A 55 -6.05 23.63 -9.15
CA ARG A 55 -4.87 24.43 -8.76
C ARG A 55 -3.59 23.94 -9.43
N THR A 56 -3.43 22.64 -9.61
CA THR A 56 -2.25 22.04 -10.25
C THR A 56 -2.36 21.93 -11.77
N GLN A 57 -3.44 22.44 -12.36
CA GLN A 57 -3.70 22.42 -13.81
C GLN A 57 -3.67 21.00 -14.44
N LEU A 58 -3.99 19.96 -13.66
CA LEU A 58 -4.00 18.56 -14.10
C LEU A 58 -5.34 18.09 -14.69
N ALA A 59 -6.31 19.00 -14.84
CA ALA A 59 -7.68 18.62 -15.21
C ALA A 59 -7.77 17.92 -16.58
N ASP A 60 -6.96 18.33 -17.56
CA ASP A 60 -6.97 17.76 -18.91
C ASP A 60 -6.32 16.37 -18.93
N ASP A 61 -5.15 16.22 -18.27
CA ASP A 61 -4.48 14.92 -18.09
C ASP A 61 -5.39 13.92 -17.38
N VAL A 62 -6.07 14.34 -16.30
CA VAL A 62 -6.99 13.48 -15.56
C VAL A 62 -8.20 13.10 -16.41
N ARG A 63 -8.75 14.03 -17.21
CA ARG A 63 -9.84 13.70 -18.15
C ARG A 63 -9.40 12.67 -19.19
N ALA A 64 -8.15 12.71 -19.64
CA ALA A 64 -7.60 11.70 -20.53
C ALA A 64 -7.37 10.35 -19.82
N LEU A 65 -6.86 10.35 -18.59
CA LEU A 65 -6.72 9.13 -17.76
C LEU A 65 -8.08 8.47 -17.48
N MET A 66 -9.14 9.24 -17.23
CA MET A 66 -10.50 8.73 -17.04
C MET A 66 -11.02 7.97 -18.27
N ARG A 67 -10.55 8.29 -19.49
CA ARG A 67 -10.88 7.51 -20.70
C ARG A 67 -10.14 6.17 -20.78
N LEU A 68 -8.99 6.07 -20.13
CA LEU A 68 -8.22 4.82 -20.00
C LEU A 68 -8.69 3.97 -18.80
N CYS A 69 -9.30 4.59 -17.80
CA CYS A 69 -9.70 3.98 -16.53
C CYS A 69 -11.19 4.29 -16.21
N PRO A 70 -12.15 3.76 -16.99
CA PRO A 70 -13.57 4.00 -16.74
C PRO A 70 -14.05 3.33 -15.44
N PRO A 71 -15.01 3.92 -14.71
CA PRO A 71 -15.50 3.38 -13.43
C PRO A 71 -16.36 2.12 -13.59
N THR A 72 -16.79 1.82 -14.81
CA THR A 72 -17.68 0.69 -15.15
C THR A 72 -17.20 0.03 -16.42
N GLY A 73 -17.34 -1.30 -16.49
CA GLY A 73 -16.82 -2.10 -17.60
C GLY A 73 -15.34 -2.45 -17.41
N TYR A 74 -14.70 -2.86 -18.49
CA TYR A 74 -13.29 -3.22 -18.48
C TYR A 74 -12.39 -1.98 -18.41
N PHE A 75 -11.34 -2.03 -17.59
CA PHE A 75 -10.20 -1.12 -17.69
C PHE A 75 -8.90 -1.96 -17.81
N PRO A 76 -7.86 -1.45 -18.51
CA PRO A 76 -6.67 -2.25 -18.84
C PRO A 76 -5.87 -2.73 -17.62
N ASP A 77 -5.54 -4.02 -17.61
CA ASP A 77 -4.74 -4.68 -16.57
C ASP A 77 -3.30 -4.13 -16.54
N PHE A 78 -2.80 -3.59 -17.66
CA PHE A 78 -1.46 -3.00 -17.70
C PHE A 78 -1.32 -1.74 -16.84
N LEU A 79 -2.44 -1.10 -16.44
CA LEU A 79 -2.43 0.07 -15.55
C LEU A 79 -2.19 -0.30 -14.08
N THR A 80 -2.39 -1.57 -13.71
CA THR A 80 -2.21 -2.07 -12.33
C THR A 80 -1.30 -3.32 -12.31
N PRO A 81 -0.03 -3.18 -12.73
CA PRO A 81 0.88 -4.30 -12.92
C PRO A 81 1.35 -4.96 -11.62
N GLY A 82 1.16 -4.30 -10.47
CA GLY A 82 1.61 -4.74 -9.16
C GLY A 82 0.60 -5.64 -8.44
N ARG A 83 1.12 -6.38 -7.44
CA ARG A 83 0.36 -7.27 -6.56
C ARG A 83 0.44 -6.80 -5.11
N GLY A 84 0.67 -5.49 -4.91
CA GLY A 84 1.07 -4.92 -3.62
C GLY A 84 2.52 -5.22 -3.24
N ASP A 85 3.36 -5.51 -4.24
CA ASP A 85 4.79 -5.77 -4.15
C ASP A 85 5.65 -4.66 -4.79
N LEU A 86 5.04 -3.71 -5.51
CA LEU A 86 5.74 -2.61 -6.18
C LEU A 86 5.51 -1.28 -5.47
N ASP A 87 6.53 -0.42 -5.51
CA ASP A 87 6.35 1.00 -5.22
C ASP A 87 5.78 1.75 -6.45
N LEU A 88 5.51 3.05 -6.29
CA LEU A 88 4.92 3.85 -7.36
C LEU A 88 5.86 3.99 -8.56
N VAL A 89 7.16 4.13 -8.34
CA VAL A 89 8.15 4.38 -9.39
C VAL A 89 8.29 3.12 -10.25
N ASP A 90 8.51 1.97 -9.61
CA ASP A 90 8.62 0.67 -10.27
C ASP A 90 7.32 0.30 -10.99
N GLY A 91 6.17 0.56 -10.36
CA GLY A 91 4.86 0.37 -10.97
C GLY A 91 4.70 1.18 -12.25
N VAL A 92 5.01 2.48 -12.21
CA VAL A 92 4.91 3.38 -13.36
C VAL A 92 5.90 2.97 -14.46
N ASP A 93 7.11 2.57 -14.11
CA ASP A 93 8.07 2.07 -15.08
C ASP A 93 7.61 0.77 -15.74
N ARG A 94 6.87 -0.07 -15.02
CA ARG A 94 6.24 -1.27 -15.60
C ARG A 94 5.11 -0.92 -16.56
N VAL A 95 4.28 0.09 -16.24
CA VAL A 95 3.28 0.64 -17.17
C VAL A 95 3.95 1.15 -18.45
N ARG A 96 5.03 1.95 -18.31
CA ARG A 96 5.80 2.50 -19.43
C ARG A 96 6.49 1.45 -20.28
N SER A 97 6.83 0.30 -19.69
CA SER A 97 7.49 -0.81 -20.36
C SER A 97 6.51 -1.84 -20.94
N THR A 98 5.22 -1.53 -20.98
CA THR A 98 4.19 -2.44 -21.50
C THR A 98 4.43 -2.70 -23.00
N PRO A 99 4.58 -3.96 -23.43
CA PRO A 99 4.77 -4.28 -24.84
C PRO A 99 3.61 -3.77 -25.71
N ARG A 100 3.91 -3.21 -26.89
CA ARG A 100 2.88 -2.67 -27.81
C ARG A 100 1.75 -3.66 -28.11
N ARG A 101 2.07 -4.95 -28.29
CA ARG A 101 1.06 -6.00 -28.50
C ARG A 101 0.01 -6.05 -27.39
N ARG A 102 0.44 -5.87 -26.13
CA ARG A 102 -0.41 -5.88 -24.94
C ARG A 102 -1.23 -4.59 -24.85
N LEU A 103 -0.62 -3.44 -25.13
CA LEU A 103 -1.32 -2.16 -25.22
C LEU A 103 -2.47 -2.23 -26.24
N VAL A 104 -2.20 -2.71 -27.45
CA VAL A 104 -3.23 -2.83 -28.49
C VAL A 104 -4.34 -3.78 -28.05
N ALA A 105 -3.99 -4.99 -27.58
CA ALA A 105 -4.99 -5.98 -27.17
C ALA A 105 -5.92 -5.47 -26.05
N GLU A 106 -5.35 -4.91 -24.98
CA GLU A 106 -6.13 -4.42 -23.85
C GLU A 106 -6.89 -3.14 -24.21
N LEU A 107 -6.32 -2.20 -24.97
CA LEU A 107 -7.05 -0.98 -25.36
C LEU A 107 -8.14 -1.25 -26.40
N THR A 108 -7.97 -2.24 -27.29
CA THR A 108 -9.04 -2.72 -28.15
C THR A 108 -10.18 -3.29 -27.32
N ARG A 109 -9.88 -4.08 -26.29
CA ARG A 109 -10.90 -4.61 -25.37
C ARG A 109 -11.62 -3.50 -24.60
N LEU A 110 -10.90 -2.49 -24.12
CA LEU A 110 -11.47 -1.30 -23.48
C LEU A 110 -12.49 -0.60 -24.39
N CYS A 111 -12.23 -0.60 -25.70
CA CYS A 111 -13.11 0.01 -26.68
C CYS A 111 -14.25 -0.90 -27.17
N GLY A 112 -14.31 -2.16 -26.73
CA GLY A 112 -15.27 -3.15 -27.26
C GLY A 112 -16.74 -2.72 -27.13
N ASP A 113 -17.08 -2.02 -26.05
CA ASP A 113 -18.45 -1.56 -25.78
C ASP A 113 -18.68 -0.08 -26.16
N LEU A 114 -17.67 0.61 -26.72
CA LEU A 114 -17.79 2.01 -27.08
C LEU A 114 -18.71 2.21 -28.28
N ARG A 115 -19.81 2.95 -28.06
CA ARG A 115 -20.66 3.48 -29.13
C ARG A 115 -20.11 4.83 -29.58
N GLY A 116 -19.05 4.84 -30.39
CA GLY A 116 -18.46 6.07 -30.93
C GLY A 116 -16.97 5.96 -31.28
N PRO A 117 -16.33 7.07 -31.69
CA PRO A 117 -14.91 7.07 -32.04
C PRO A 117 -14.04 6.79 -30.81
N VAL A 118 -12.94 6.06 -31.03
CA VAL A 118 -11.94 5.79 -29.99
C VAL A 118 -11.37 7.13 -29.47
N PRO A 119 -11.35 7.36 -28.14
CA PRO A 119 -10.81 8.59 -27.57
C PRO A 119 -9.34 8.84 -28.00
N PRO A 120 -8.94 10.10 -28.28
CA PRO A 120 -7.59 10.41 -28.76
C PRO A 120 -6.46 9.87 -27.86
N ALA A 121 -6.63 9.96 -26.53
CA ALA A 121 -5.66 9.46 -25.57
C ALA A 121 -5.49 7.92 -25.66
N VAL A 122 -6.60 7.19 -25.82
CA VAL A 122 -6.60 5.73 -25.99
C VAL A 122 -5.84 5.35 -27.26
N ARG A 123 -6.16 6.00 -28.38
CA ARG A 123 -5.46 5.78 -29.67
C ARG A 123 -3.98 6.11 -29.59
N TRP A 124 -3.61 7.20 -28.90
CA TRP A 124 -2.21 7.60 -28.76
C TRP A 124 -1.42 6.60 -27.91
N VAL A 125 -1.94 6.14 -26.78
CA VAL A 125 -1.29 5.10 -25.96
C VAL A 125 -1.20 3.78 -26.72
N ALA A 126 -2.22 3.39 -27.50
CA ALA A 126 -2.19 2.18 -28.33
C ALA A 126 -1.10 2.19 -29.41
N SER A 127 -0.60 3.37 -29.79
CA SER A 127 0.55 3.47 -30.70
C SER A 127 1.85 2.92 -30.08
N GLY A 128 1.94 2.83 -28.75
CA GLY A 128 3.18 2.44 -28.06
C GLY A 128 4.34 3.42 -28.27
N ASP A 129 4.06 4.64 -28.76
CA ASP A 129 5.04 5.71 -28.85
C ASP A 129 5.63 6.02 -27.47
N ALA A 130 6.95 6.17 -27.42
CA ALA A 130 7.67 6.49 -26.20
C ALA A 130 7.19 7.81 -25.58
N ALA A 131 6.76 8.78 -26.39
CA ALA A 131 6.17 10.02 -25.87
C ALA A 131 4.81 9.78 -25.21
N ALA A 132 3.96 8.94 -25.79
CA ALA A 132 2.67 8.55 -25.22
C ALA A 132 2.84 7.85 -23.87
N LEU A 133 3.79 6.91 -23.79
CA LEU A 133 4.06 6.15 -22.57
C LEU A 133 4.71 7.02 -21.48
N ARG A 134 5.62 7.94 -21.85
CA ARG A 134 6.15 8.96 -20.91
C ARG A 134 5.05 9.86 -20.37
N TRP A 135 4.14 10.32 -21.22
CA TRP A 135 2.99 11.10 -20.79
C TRP A 135 2.12 10.31 -19.83
N LEU A 136 1.75 9.07 -20.16
CA LEU A 136 0.91 8.22 -19.32
C LEU A 136 1.52 8.00 -17.93
N GLY A 137 2.80 7.63 -17.88
CA GLY A 137 3.50 7.45 -16.62
C GLY A 137 3.55 8.73 -15.78
N GLY A 138 3.89 9.86 -16.41
CA GLY A 138 3.91 11.16 -15.73
C GLY A 138 2.52 11.60 -15.23
N ALA A 139 1.47 11.35 -16.02
CA ALA A 139 0.09 11.66 -15.63
C ALA A 139 -0.36 10.83 -14.43
N LEU A 140 -0.04 9.52 -14.40
CA LEU A 140 -0.31 8.64 -13.25
C LEU A 140 0.42 9.13 -11.99
N SER A 141 1.72 9.43 -12.08
CA SER A 141 2.50 9.92 -10.93
C SER A 141 1.97 11.26 -10.41
N ARG A 142 1.68 12.23 -11.30
CA ARG A 142 1.15 13.54 -10.90
C ARG A 142 -0.24 13.43 -10.29
N TYR A 143 -1.12 12.59 -10.85
CA TYR A 143 -2.43 12.35 -10.27
C TYR A 143 -2.33 11.65 -8.91
N HIS A 144 -1.49 10.62 -8.77
CA HIS A 144 -1.24 9.93 -7.50
C HIS A 144 -0.78 10.91 -6.41
N ALA A 145 0.15 11.82 -6.74
CA ALA A 145 0.66 12.84 -5.83
C ALA A 145 -0.44 13.76 -5.28
N VAL A 146 -1.53 13.96 -6.03
CA VAL A 146 -2.65 14.82 -5.63
C VAL A 146 -3.76 14.02 -4.94
N ALA A 147 -4.11 12.85 -5.49
CA ALA A 147 -5.32 12.12 -5.12
C ALA A 147 -5.10 11.02 -4.07
N VAL A 148 -3.88 10.51 -3.94
CA VAL A 148 -3.55 9.34 -3.10
C VAL A 148 -2.48 9.69 -2.07
N ALA A 149 -1.33 10.25 -2.50
CA ALA A 149 -0.18 10.51 -1.65
C ALA A 149 -0.50 11.28 -0.35
N PRO A 150 -1.34 12.34 -0.35
CA PRO A 150 -1.68 13.10 0.86
C PRO A 150 -2.48 12.31 1.90
N TYR A 151 -2.95 11.12 1.53
CA TYR A 151 -3.81 10.25 2.33
C TYR A 151 -3.10 8.92 2.66
N LEU A 152 -1.84 8.73 2.26
CA LEU A 152 -1.08 7.50 2.54
C LEU A 152 -1.02 7.11 4.02
N PRO A 153 -0.91 8.02 5.00
CA PRO A 153 -0.90 7.62 6.42
C PRO A 153 -2.15 6.84 6.83
N VAL A 154 -3.35 7.30 6.44
CA VAL A 154 -4.60 6.59 6.77
C VAL A 154 -4.77 5.32 5.93
N ILE A 155 -4.34 5.33 4.66
CA ILE A 155 -4.38 4.16 3.78
C ILE A 155 -3.50 3.04 4.38
N ARG A 156 -2.24 3.37 4.73
CA ARG A 156 -1.28 2.42 5.34
C ARG A 156 -1.78 1.89 6.67
N ALA A 157 -2.31 2.76 7.55
CA ALA A 157 -2.88 2.33 8.82
C ALA A 157 -4.02 1.32 8.62
N ARG A 158 -4.96 1.58 7.69
CA ARG A 158 -6.07 0.66 7.43
C ARG A 158 -5.65 -0.63 6.75
N ALA A 159 -4.68 -0.58 5.84
CA ALA A 159 -4.10 -1.77 5.24
C ALA A 159 -3.36 -2.62 6.29
N GLY A 160 -2.63 -1.99 7.21
CA GLY A 160 -1.95 -2.65 8.32
C GLY A 160 -2.92 -3.33 9.30
N GLU A 161 -3.99 -2.63 9.70
CA GLU A 161 -5.06 -3.20 10.53
C GLU A 161 -5.73 -4.41 9.87
N ASP A 162 -6.01 -4.33 8.57
CA ASP A 162 -6.57 -5.48 7.84
C ASP A 162 -5.59 -6.64 7.79
N ARG A 163 -4.34 -6.39 7.39
CA ARG A 163 -3.30 -7.41 7.34
C ARG A 163 -3.08 -8.09 8.69
N ALA A 164 -3.12 -7.35 9.80
CA ALA A 164 -3.01 -7.92 11.14
C ALA A 164 -4.16 -8.89 11.44
N ARG A 165 -5.41 -8.52 11.13
CA ARG A 165 -6.57 -9.43 11.26
C ARG A 165 -6.40 -10.69 10.41
N ARG A 166 -5.96 -10.55 9.15
CA ARG A 166 -5.71 -11.69 8.26
C ARG A 166 -4.62 -12.62 8.80
N ALA A 167 -3.53 -12.03 9.29
CA ALA A 167 -2.41 -12.78 9.85
C ALA A 167 -2.82 -13.55 11.10
N GLU A 168 -3.59 -12.94 12.01
CA GLU A 168 -4.10 -13.60 13.21
C GLU A 168 -4.97 -14.81 12.88
N ALA A 169 -5.87 -14.67 11.90
CA ALA A 169 -6.69 -15.79 11.43
C ALA A 169 -5.83 -16.92 10.84
N ALA A 170 -4.82 -16.58 10.04
CA ALA A 170 -3.90 -17.54 9.46
C ALA A 170 -3.08 -18.30 10.52
N LEU A 171 -2.61 -17.60 11.56
CA LEU A 171 -1.86 -18.20 12.66
C LEU A 171 -2.74 -19.10 13.54
N SER A 172 -4.00 -18.71 13.74
CA SER A 172 -4.95 -19.45 14.60
C SER A 172 -5.51 -20.71 13.94
N GLY A 173 -5.71 -20.71 12.63
CA GLY A 173 -6.42 -21.81 11.95
C GLY A 173 -5.99 -22.06 10.50
N GLY A 174 -4.77 -21.68 10.14
CA GLY A 174 -4.20 -21.97 8.83
C GLY A 174 -4.90 -21.26 7.67
N ALA A 175 -4.80 -21.85 6.49
CA ALA A 175 -5.27 -21.25 5.26
C ALA A 175 -6.81 -21.20 5.17
N GLU A 176 -7.51 -22.15 5.79
CA GLU A 176 -8.96 -22.17 5.91
C GLU A 176 -9.49 -21.01 6.76
N ALA A 177 -8.85 -20.72 7.89
CA ALA A 177 -9.21 -19.59 8.74
C ALA A 177 -8.87 -18.25 8.08
N LEU A 178 -7.73 -18.16 7.39
CA LEU A 178 -7.40 -17.00 6.56
C LEU A 178 -8.49 -16.74 5.52
N LEU A 179 -8.92 -17.77 4.78
CA LEU A 179 -10.01 -17.65 3.80
C LEU A 179 -11.33 -17.24 4.46
N ALA A 180 -11.65 -17.85 5.61
CA ALA A 180 -12.86 -17.54 6.37
C ALA A 180 -12.92 -16.07 6.81
N SER A 181 -11.77 -15.49 7.18
CA SER A 181 -11.72 -14.07 7.58
C SER A 181 -12.26 -13.15 6.48
N TYR A 182 -12.09 -13.47 5.20
CA TYR A 182 -12.59 -12.65 4.09
C TYR A 182 -14.12 -12.71 3.93
N ALA A 183 -14.78 -13.73 4.48
CA ALA A 183 -16.25 -13.81 4.51
C ALA A 183 -16.88 -12.80 5.49
N GLU A 184 -16.09 -12.14 6.34
CA GLU A 184 -16.55 -11.01 7.16
C GLU A 184 -16.81 -9.75 6.33
N LEU A 185 -16.25 -9.67 5.11
CA LEU A 185 -16.50 -8.55 4.22
C LEU A 185 -17.96 -8.60 3.72
N PRO A 186 -18.70 -7.47 3.71
CA PRO A 186 -20.09 -7.48 3.32
C PRO A 186 -20.33 -8.07 1.92
N GLY A 187 -21.19 -9.09 1.87
CA GLY A 187 -21.55 -9.81 0.64
C GLY A 187 -20.56 -10.88 0.21
N TRP A 188 -19.40 -11.00 0.87
CA TRP A 188 -18.48 -12.11 0.66
C TRP A 188 -18.99 -13.35 1.40
N ARG A 189 -18.77 -14.52 0.83
CA ARG A 189 -19.21 -15.80 1.38
C ARG A 189 -18.15 -16.85 1.12
N ARG A 190 -17.96 -17.73 2.10
CA ARG A 190 -17.15 -18.93 1.95
C ARG A 190 -18.08 -20.13 1.79
N ASP A 191 -17.74 -21.02 0.87
CA ASP A 191 -18.38 -22.32 0.68
C ASP A 191 -17.30 -23.39 0.53
N GLY A 192 -16.97 -24.09 1.62
CA GLY A 192 -15.84 -25.01 1.67
C GLY A 192 -14.51 -24.31 1.35
N THR A 193 -13.88 -24.67 0.24
CA THR A 193 -12.65 -24.03 -0.28
C THR A 193 -12.95 -22.91 -1.27
N ARG A 194 -14.22 -22.57 -1.55
CA ARG A 194 -14.58 -21.51 -2.49
C ARG A 194 -14.78 -20.18 -1.78
N LEU A 195 -14.40 -19.10 -2.47
CA LEU A 195 -14.72 -17.73 -2.08
C LEU A 195 -15.65 -17.11 -3.11
N ALA A 196 -16.81 -16.64 -2.66
CA ALA A 196 -17.74 -15.89 -3.47
C ALA A 196 -17.78 -14.44 -3.00
N ALA A 197 -17.82 -13.50 -3.94
CA ALA A 197 -17.85 -12.09 -3.62
C ALA A 197 -18.71 -11.27 -4.60
N PRO A 198 -19.24 -10.10 -4.19
CA PRO A 198 -20.04 -9.26 -5.06
C PRO A 198 -19.28 -8.89 -6.33
N TYR A 199 -19.89 -9.00 -7.50
CA TYR A 199 -19.25 -8.63 -8.78
C TYR A 199 -20.32 -8.27 -9.80
N PRO A 200 -20.12 -7.25 -10.66
CA PRO A 200 -21.13 -6.76 -11.60
C PRO A 200 -21.71 -7.86 -12.50
N GLU A 201 -20.88 -8.81 -12.89
CA GLU A 201 -21.23 -9.96 -13.73
C GLU A 201 -20.91 -11.29 -13.03
N PRO A 202 -21.50 -12.42 -13.45
CA PRO A 202 -21.03 -13.74 -13.05
C PRO A 202 -19.62 -13.98 -13.60
N ARG A 203 -18.65 -14.24 -12.72
CA ARG A 203 -17.27 -14.50 -13.11
C ARG A 203 -16.66 -15.60 -12.26
N SER A 204 -15.87 -16.49 -12.86
CA SER A 204 -15.14 -17.53 -12.13
C SER A 204 -13.65 -17.36 -12.38
N LEU A 205 -12.87 -17.18 -11.32
CA LEU A 205 -11.42 -17.05 -11.37
C LEU A 205 -10.80 -18.43 -11.16
N ARG A 206 -10.16 -18.97 -12.20
CA ARG A 206 -9.46 -20.25 -12.15
C ARG A 206 -7.99 -20.05 -11.80
N LEU A 207 -7.59 -20.56 -10.64
CA LEU A 207 -6.21 -20.45 -10.17
C LEU A 207 -5.27 -21.36 -10.96
N GLY A 208 -5.70 -22.58 -11.30
CA GLY A 208 -4.92 -23.52 -12.10
C GLY A 208 -3.55 -23.80 -11.47
N GLY A 209 -3.53 -24.09 -10.17
CA GLY A 209 -2.30 -24.28 -9.40
C GLY A 209 -1.56 -23.01 -8.99
N ARG A 210 -1.91 -21.82 -9.51
CA ARG A 210 -1.17 -20.57 -9.24
C ARG A 210 -1.56 -19.94 -7.90
N PRO A 211 -0.63 -19.24 -7.21
CA PRO A 211 -0.95 -18.51 -5.99
C PRO A 211 -1.89 -17.34 -6.28
N LEU A 212 -2.92 -17.17 -5.45
CA LEU A 212 -3.76 -15.98 -5.44
C LEU A 212 -3.20 -14.96 -4.46
N THR A 213 -3.05 -13.70 -4.89
CA THR A 213 -2.69 -12.59 -3.99
C THR A 213 -3.90 -11.72 -3.68
N LEU A 214 -4.23 -11.57 -2.41
CA LEU A 214 -5.27 -10.68 -1.90
C LEU A 214 -4.63 -9.30 -1.64
N VAL A 215 -5.12 -8.27 -2.34
CA VAL A 215 -4.60 -6.90 -2.23
C VAL A 215 -5.64 -6.01 -1.55
N PRO A 216 -5.36 -5.42 -0.38
CA PRO A 216 -6.26 -4.46 0.21
C PRO A 216 -6.23 -3.15 -0.59
N ALA A 217 -7.39 -2.54 -0.81
CA ALA A 217 -7.48 -1.23 -1.44
C ALA A 217 -8.48 -0.33 -0.72
N PHE A 218 -8.03 0.86 -0.36
CA PHE A 218 -8.78 1.91 0.31
C PHE A 218 -9.86 2.48 -0.60
N PHE A 219 -9.52 2.84 -1.84
CA PHE A 219 -10.49 3.38 -2.79
C PHE A 219 -11.36 2.30 -3.48
N CYS A 220 -11.22 1.02 -3.11
CA CYS A 220 -12.15 -0.03 -3.52
C CYS A 220 -13.41 0.04 -2.63
N VAL A 221 -14.56 0.45 -3.17
CA VAL A 221 -15.79 0.69 -2.36
C VAL A 221 -16.95 -0.27 -2.61
N ARG A 222 -17.02 -0.91 -3.79
CA ARG A 222 -18.20 -1.71 -4.18
C ARG A 222 -17.96 -3.20 -4.22
N THR A 223 -17.21 -3.64 -5.22
CA THR A 223 -17.00 -5.04 -5.55
C THR A 223 -15.50 -5.29 -5.64
N PRO A 224 -15.00 -6.46 -5.23
CA PRO A 224 -13.64 -6.84 -5.58
C PRO A 224 -13.35 -6.68 -7.07
N LEU A 225 -12.08 -6.46 -7.37
CA LEU A 225 -11.56 -6.47 -8.72
C LEU A 225 -10.54 -7.59 -8.86
N ALA A 226 -10.54 -8.21 -10.03
CA ALA A 226 -9.56 -9.21 -10.41
C ALA A 226 -9.06 -8.88 -11.81
N LEU A 227 -7.76 -9.11 -12.05
CA LEU A 227 -7.16 -8.97 -13.38
C LEU A 227 -7.96 -9.76 -14.40
N VAL A 228 -8.16 -9.19 -15.58
CA VAL A 228 -9.00 -9.80 -16.61
C VAL A 228 -8.21 -10.77 -17.48
N ASP A 229 -6.94 -10.47 -17.74
CA ASP A 229 -5.99 -11.40 -18.33
C ASP A 229 -5.68 -12.56 -17.37
N GLU A 230 -6.26 -13.72 -17.65
CA GLU A 230 -6.09 -14.94 -16.87
C GLU A 230 -4.68 -15.54 -17.00
N SER A 231 -3.81 -15.05 -17.89
CA SER A 231 -2.41 -15.47 -17.98
C SER A 231 -1.52 -14.81 -16.92
N LEU A 232 -1.96 -13.67 -16.37
CA LEU A 232 -1.25 -12.96 -15.31
C LEU A 232 -1.37 -13.70 -13.97
N PRO A 233 -0.41 -13.50 -13.04
CA PRO A 233 -0.54 -14.01 -11.68
C PRO A 233 -1.87 -13.53 -11.05
N PRO A 234 -2.71 -14.44 -10.51
CA PRO A 234 -4.02 -14.05 -9.99
C PRO A 234 -3.93 -13.04 -8.84
N VAL A 235 -4.65 -11.93 -9.00
CA VAL A 235 -4.83 -10.90 -7.98
C VAL A 235 -6.31 -10.71 -7.71
N LEU A 236 -6.68 -10.62 -6.43
CA LEU A 236 -8.01 -10.23 -6.00
C LEU A 236 -7.92 -9.04 -5.06
N VAL A 237 -8.42 -7.90 -5.51
CA VAL A 237 -8.45 -6.64 -4.75
C VAL A 237 -9.69 -6.61 -3.89
N HIS A 238 -9.56 -6.23 -2.62
CA HIS A 238 -10.69 -6.17 -1.68
C HIS A 238 -10.76 -4.82 -0.95
N PRO A 239 -11.97 -4.39 -0.53
CA PRO A 239 -12.17 -3.08 0.08
C PRO A 239 -11.57 -2.98 1.49
N LEU A 240 -10.93 -1.86 1.79
CA LEU A 240 -10.72 -1.37 3.16
C LEU A 240 -11.89 -0.45 3.50
N ARG A 241 -12.48 -0.58 4.70
CA ARG A 241 -13.70 0.15 5.10
C ARG A 241 -13.35 1.23 6.12
N PRO A 242 -12.91 2.43 5.70
CA PRO A 242 -12.64 3.51 6.64
C PRO A 242 -13.95 4.06 7.23
N ALA A 243 -13.87 4.57 8.46
CA ALA A 243 -14.96 5.29 9.08
C ALA A 243 -15.28 6.59 8.30
N PRO A 244 -16.54 7.06 8.22
CA PRO A 244 -16.90 8.25 7.45
C PRO A 244 -16.12 9.53 7.81
N ASP A 245 -15.64 9.64 9.04
CA ASP A 245 -14.88 10.77 9.56
C ASP A 245 -13.35 10.62 9.42
N TRP A 246 -12.87 9.65 8.64
CA TRP A 246 -11.43 9.38 8.46
C TRP A 246 -10.63 10.61 8.02
N LEU A 247 -11.19 11.43 7.13
CA LEU A 247 -10.49 12.59 6.58
C LEU A 247 -10.41 13.74 7.60
N PRO A 248 -11.51 14.16 8.26
CA PRO A 248 -11.43 15.06 9.40
C PRO A 248 -10.44 14.59 10.47
N ARG A 249 -10.44 13.29 10.81
CA ARG A 249 -9.48 12.72 11.79
C ARG A 249 -8.04 12.79 11.31
N LEU A 250 -7.77 12.53 10.03
CA LEU A 250 -6.44 12.68 9.44
C LEU A 250 -5.95 14.13 9.54
N ARG A 251 -6.83 15.10 9.23
CA ARG A 251 -6.49 16.53 9.28
C ARG A 251 -6.36 17.06 10.70
N ALA A 252 -7.18 16.59 11.64
CA ALA A 252 -7.02 16.87 13.06
C ALA A 252 -5.78 16.18 13.66
N GLY A 253 -5.41 15.01 13.15
CA GLY A 253 -4.22 14.25 13.53
C GLY A 253 -2.91 14.98 13.21
N ALA A 254 -2.89 15.82 12.17
CA ALA A 254 -1.79 16.73 11.88
C ALA A 254 -1.60 17.83 12.96
N ALA A 255 -2.57 17.99 13.87
CA ALA A 255 -2.52 18.86 15.03
C ALA A 255 -2.29 18.11 16.35
N ARG A 256 -1.89 16.82 16.32
CA ARG A 256 -1.56 16.08 17.55
C ARG A 256 -0.43 16.78 18.33
N PRO A 257 -0.47 16.71 19.67
CA PRO A 257 0.68 17.01 20.53
C PRO A 257 1.96 16.45 19.94
N SER A 258 2.96 17.29 19.68
CA SER A 258 4.27 16.78 19.29
C SER A 258 4.82 15.88 20.39
N VAL A 259 5.69 14.93 20.06
CA VAL A 259 6.41 14.11 21.05
C VAL A 259 7.11 14.98 22.10
N ALA A 260 7.41 16.25 21.77
CA ALA A 260 7.91 17.24 22.72
C ALA A 260 6.92 17.62 23.83
N GLN A 261 5.60 17.49 23.64
CA GLN A 261 4.62 17.68 24.72
C GLN A 261 4.60 16.50 25.70
N LEU A 262 4.84 15.27 25.21
CA LEU A 262 4.88 14.07 26.06
C LEU A 262 6.23 13.87 26.74
N THR A 263 7.32 14.14 26.00
CA THR A 263 8.68 13.87 26.44
C THR A 263 9.44 15.14 26.82
N GLY A 264 8.90 16.33 26.60
CA GLY A 264 9.60 17.59 26.80
C GLY A 264 10.52 17.96 25.61
N PRO A 265 10.68 19.26 25.32
CA PRO A 265 11.35 19.76 24.11
C PRO A 265 12.81 19.31 23.97
N SER A 266 13.57 19.26 25.07
CA SER A 266 15.00 18.86 25.01
C SER A 266 15.19 17.38 24.68
N ARG A 267 14.29 16.49 25.14
CA ARG A 267 14.36 15.06 24.85
C ARG A 267 13.86 14.74 23.44
N ALA A 268 12.84 15.45 22.96
CA ALA A 268 12.40 15.36 21.57
C ALA A 268 13.51 15.78 20.58
N ARG A 269 14.13 16.95 20.78
CA ARG A 269 15.26 17.40 19.93
C ARG A 269 16.46 16.45 19.97
N MET A 270 16.73 15.84 21.13
CA MET A 270 17.76 14.81 21.26
C MET A 270 17.42 13.56 20.44
N LEU A 271 16.18 13.08 20.47
CA LEU A 271 15.74 11.95 19.63
C LEU A 271 15.80 12.29 18.13
N GLU A 272 15.44 13.51 17.75
CA GLU A 272 15.52 13.98 16.35
C GLU A 272 16.97 13.98 15.85
N SER A 273 17.90 14.47 16.66
CA SER A 273 19.34 14.56 16.30
C SER A 273 20.02 13.20 16.18
N LEU A 274 19.46 12.16 16.80
CA LEU A 274 20.02 10.81 16.86
C LEU A 274 19.64 9.91 15.68
N GLU A 275 19.16 10.48 14.58
CA GLU A 275 19.10 9.80 13.28
C GLU A 275 20.49 9.30 12.86
N THR A 276 21.52 10.12 13.10
CA THR A 276 22.93 9.72 12.98
C THR A 276 23.51 9.44 14.37
N PRO A 277 24.31 8.37 14.58
CA PRO A 277 24.92 8.10 15.88
C PRO A 277 25.84 9.23 16.36
N MET A 278 25.69 9.67 17.61
CA MET A 278 26.46 10.79 18.19
C MET A 278 26.97 10.48 19.59
N THR A 279 28.10 11.08 19.99
CA THR A 279 28.56 11.03 21.38
C THR A 279 27.74 11.97 22.27
N THR A 280 27.76 11.76 23.60
CA THR A 280 27.13 12.68 24.56
C THR A 280 27.66 14.12 24.40
N THR A 281 28.95 14.29 24.14
CA THR A 281 29.58 15.61 23.94
C THR A 281 29.10 16.27 22.65
N SER A 282 28.96 15.48 21.57
CA SER A 282 28.40 15.97 20.30
C SER A 282 26.94 16.37 20.45
N LEU A 283 26.14 15.61 21.21
CA LEU A 283 24.76 15.96 21.53
C LEU A 283 24.66 17.24 22.37
N ALA A 284 25.52 17.38 23.38
CA ALA A 284 25.58 18.58 24.21
C ALA A 284 25.87 19.83 23.36
N ALA A 285 26.85 19.74 22.47
CA ALA A 285 27.19 20.83 21.55
C ALA A 285 26.06 21.14 20.56
N ALA A 286 25.48 20.12 19.91
CA ALA A 286 24.41 20.29 18.92
C ALA A 286 23.14 20.89 19.51
N LEU A 287 22.85 20.62 20.79
CA LEU A 287 21.62 21.05 21.46
C LEU A 287 21.81 22.26 22.38
N GLY A 288 23.03 22.80 22.50
CA GLY A 288 23.35 23.89 23.43
C GLY A 288 23.13 23.53 24.89
N LEU A 289 23.36 22.26 25.27
CA LEU A 289 23.15 21.74 26.62
C LEU A 289 24.46 21.55 27.36
N ALA A 290 24.43 21.66 28.69
CA ALA A 290 25.54 21.20 29.52
C ALA A 290 25.75 19.68 29.32
N PRO A 291 27.00 19.18 29.31
CA PRO A 291 27.30 17.75 29.14
C PRO A 291 26.58 16.84 30.15
N SER A 292 26.44 17.28 31.39
CA SER A 292 25.69 16.58 32.44
C SER A 292 24.20 16.45 32.12
N THR A 293 23.58 17.53 31.61
CA THR A 293 22.18 17.55 31.17
C THR A 293 21.96 16.65 29.97
N ALA A 294 22.86 16.70 28.97
CA ALA A 294 22.80 15.82 27.82
C ALA A 294 22.93 14.34 28.21
N SER A 295 23.85 14.02 29.13
CA SER A 295 24.02 12.66 29.67
C SER A 295 22.77 12.19 30.41
N ARG A 296 22.13 13.06 31.21
CA ARG A 296 20.89 12.74 31.92
C ARG A 296 19.74 12.44 30.96
N HIS A 297 19.56 13.27 29.91
CA HIS A 297 18.54 13.03 28.89
C HIS A 297 18.80 11.74 28.11
N ALA A 298 20.04 11.48 27.71
CA ALA A 298 20.41 10.25 27.02
C ALA A 298 20.14 9.00 27.88
N SER A 299 20.42 9.05 29.19
CA SER A 299 20.11 7.96 30.11
C SER A 299 18.61 7.70 30.23
N VAL A 300 17.79 8.73 30.44
CA VAL A 300 16.32 8.57 30.52
C VAL A 300 15.74 7.99 29.22
N LEU A 301 16.22 8.47 28.07
CA LEU A 301 15.78 7.97 26.77
C LEU A 301 16.22 6.52 26.52
N ARG A 302 17.40 6.14 27.02
CA ARG A 302 17.92 4.77 26.97
C ARG A 302 17.12 3.83 27.87
N GLU A 303 16.81 4.25 29.10
CA GLU A 303 15.98 3.49 30.04
C GLU A 303 14.56 3.28 29.50
N ALA A 304 14.03 4.25 28.76
CA ALA A 304 12.75 4.12 28.04
C ALA A 304 12.83 3.30 26.74
N GLY A 305 14.01 2.77 26.36
CA GLY A 305 14.19 2.00 25.14
C GLY A 305 14.18 2.81 23.84
N LEU A 306 14.18 4.15 23.90
CA LEU A 306 14.12 5.05 22.74
C LEU A 306 15.51 5.32 22.12
N VAL A 307 16.56 5.14 22.91
CA VAL A 307 17.97 5.29 22.50
C VAL A 307 18.75 4.04 22.86
N ALA A 308 19.59 3.57 21.94
CA ALA A 308 20.57 2.53 22.19
C ALA A 308 21.97 3.15 22.22
N THR A 309 22.86 2.55 23.00
CA THR A 309 24.24 3.00 23.15
C THR A 309 25.19 1.89 22.72
N ARG A 310 26.19 2.22 21.90
CA ARG A 310 27.26 1.31 21.49
C ARG A 310 28.62 1.96 21.75
N ARG A 311 29.58 1.17 22.22
CA ARG A 311 30.96 1.61 22.38
C ARG A 311 31.74 1.31 21.09
N GLU A 312 32.46 2.31 20.59
CA GLU A 312 33.32 2.22 19.41
C GLU A 312 34.68 2.81 19.77
N GLY A 313 35.66 1.93 20.00
CA GLY A 313 36.97 2.31 20.56
C GLY A 313 36.83 2.99 21.93
N ASN A 314 37.37 4.20 22.05
CA ASN A 314 37.29 5.01 23.26
C ASN A 314 36.02 5.90 23.33
N ARG A 315 35.10 5.80 22.35
CA ARG A 315 33.89 6.62 22.28
C ARG A 315 32.64 5.81 22.59
N VAL A 316 31.66 6.51 23.17
CA VAL A 316 30.31 5.99 23.42
C VAL A 316 29.35 6.74 22.49
N LEU A 317 28.71 6.01 21.58
CA LEU A 317 27.77 6.56 20.61
C LEU A 317 26.34 6.17 21.01
N HIS A 318 25.46 7.16 20.99
CA HIS A 318 24.02 7.00 21.12
C HIS A 318 23.39 7.00 19.74
N ARG A 319 22.35 6.19 19.54
CA ARG A 319 21.56 6.15 18.31
C ARG A 319 20.09 5.96 18.67
N ARG A 320 19.19 6.56 17.90
CA ARG A 320 17.75 6.32 18.01
C ARG A 320 17.41 4.86 17.68
N THR A 321 16.56 4.24 18.50
CA THR A 321 16.04 2.87 18.26
C THR A 321 14.85 2.90 17.29
N ALA A 322 14.39 1.73 16.86
CA ALA A 322 13.14 1.62 16.09
C ALA A 322 11.94 2.17 16.89
N LEU A 323 11.87 1.93 18.21
CA LEU A 323 10.85 2.50 19.09
C LEU A 323 10.97 4.04 19.18
N GLY A 324 12.20 4.56 19.24
CA GLY A 324 12.46 6.00 19.22
C GLY A 324 11.99 6.68 17.92
N SER A 325 12.23 6.05 16.77
CA SER A 325 11.71 6.52 15.48
C SER A 325 10.18 6.44 15.45
N ALA A 326 9.61 5.30 15.85
CA ALA A 326 8.17 5.10 15.88
C ALA A 326 7.44 6.13 16.75
N LEU A 327 8.04 6.50 17.89
CA LEU A 327 7.50 7.54 18.75
C LEU A 327 7.46 8.90 18.02
N LEU A 328 8.57 9.31 17.38
CA LEU A 328 8.66 10.58 16.63
C LEU A 328 7.72 10.63 15.42
N ASP A 329 7.66 9.52 14.68
CA ASP A 329 6.88 9.43 13.44
C ASP A 329 5.39 9.17 13.71
N GLY A 330 5.04 8.78 14.95
CA GLY A 330 3.69 8.38 15.33
C GLY A 330 3.23 7.06 14.69
N ASP A 331 4.18 6.22 14.27
CA ASP A 331 3.96 4.98 13.52
C ASP A 331 4.85 3.86 14.03
N VAL A 332 4.28 2.75 14.50
CA VAL A 332 5.06 1.58 14.92
C VAL A 332 5.30 0.69 13.70
N GLN A 333 6.40 0.92 12.98
CA GLN A 333 6.88 -0.09 12.03
C GLN A 333 7.29 -1.35 12.81
N GLN A 334 6.53 -2.44 12.67
CA GLN A 334 6.91 -3.74 13.20
C GLN A 334 8.18 -4.23 12.49
N VAL A 335 9.31 -4.16 13.19
CA VAL A 335 10.58 -4.77 12.73
C VAL A 335 10.49 -6.27 12.98
N GLY A 336 10.40 -7.04 11.89
CA GLY A 336 10.52 -8.50 11.94
C GLY A 336 11.91 -8.90 12.41
N THR A 337 11.97 -9.73 13.45
CA THR A 337 13.20 -10.33 13.96
C THR A 337 13.86 -11.20 12.89
N PRO A 338 15.18 -11.08 12.61
CA PRO A 338 15.87 -12.03 11.77
C PRO A 338 15.99 -13.37 12.52
N GLY A 339 15.38 -14.42 11.97
CA GLY A 339 15.56 -15.79 12.44
C GLY A 339 17.02 -16.20 12.31
N SER A 340 17.62 -16.56 13.45
CA SER A 340 18.91 -17.23 13.56
C SER A 340 18.83 -18.60 12.88
N HIS A 341 19.45 -18.75 11.72
CA HIS A 341 19.82 -20.08 11.21
C HIS A 341 21.17 -20.45 11.79
N ALA A 342 21.14 -21.09 12.97
CA ALA A 342 22.27 -21.86 13.47
C ALA A 342 22.38 -23.15 12.66
N SER A 343 23.49 -23.29 11.95
CA SER A 343 23.97 -24.55 11.40
C SER A 343 24.12 -25.59 12.52
N ALA A 344 23.51 -26.76 12.34
CA ALA A 344 23.81 -27.94 13.12
C ALA A 344 24.31 -29.05 12.18
N THR A 345 25.61 -29.30 12.28
CA THR A 345 26.34 -30.46 11.82
C THR A 345 25.80 -31.75 12.47
N SER A 346 25.60 -32.80 11.68
CA SER A 346 25.63 -34.22 12.07
C SER A 346 25.87 -35.00 10.78
N MET A 347 27.07 -35.52 10.48
CA MET A 347 27.78 -36.62 11.15
C MET A 347 26.87 -37.83 11.38
N LYS A 348 26.82 -38.73 10.39
CA LYS A 348 26.64 -40.17 10.59
C LYS A 348 27.59 -40.92 9.68
N MET A 349 28.54 -41.58 10.34
CA MET A 349 29.32 -42.70 9.84
C MET A 349 28.48 -43.98 9.97
N LEU A 350 28.69 -44.86 8.99
CA LEU A 350 28.77 -46.33 9.02
C LEU A 350 27.53 -47.25 9.00
N GLU A 351 27.81 -48.39 8.34
CA GLU A 351 27.13 -49.69 8.24
C GLU A 351 25.95 -49.74 7.23
N THR A 352 25.96 -50.57 6.18
CA THR A 352 26.77 -51.73 5.75
C THR A 352 26.70 -51.84 4.23
#